data_AF-A0A7Y0AXN6-F1
#
_entry.id   AF-A0A7Y0AXN6-F1
#
_cell.length_a   1.000
_cell.length_b   1.000
_cell.length_c   1.000
_cell.angle_alpha   90.00
_cell.angle_beta   90.00
_cell.angle_gamma   90.00
#
_symmetry.space_group_name_H-M   'P 1'
#
loop_
_entity.id
_entity.type
_entity.pdbx_description
1 polymer ?
#
loop_
_entity_poly.entity_id
_entity_poly.type
_entity_poly.pdbx_seq_one_letter_code
_entity_poly.pdbx_strand_id
1 'polypeptide(L)'
;MIAKKIEESNEAGSILGAAARLMGAVTERPHGDTANDLLAAISAYYEGMEAFNQNDLIDNDEIQALAAVTYEPPTEALQQWSVPARNHEEAVAALRLATVELDRGDDSVVEPMVKAAFHFFDGKQAAQQQAPSILSLEPSADFDFALKALSYLETRKDEAWSQICVYENECHDGRFRGDFEGWKEWAKSTPHPFLQWQYETLSDLAIALEKFVCARESQSVGDLVAKMQLNALWIRDDMGEVIENYSEESCLLIKSILPLVERLTANKAEGAAKGRAPLTDAARKP
;
A
#
# COMPACT_ATOMS: atom_id res chain seq x y z
N MET A 1 -62.05 8.70 -10.44
CA MET A 1 -61.17 8.04 -9.45
C MET A 1 -60.69 6.65 -9.86
N ILE A 2 -61.19 6.04 -10.95
CA ILE A 2 -60.75 4.70 -11.41
C ILE A 2 -59.66 4.78 -12.49
N ALA A 3 -59.59 5.87 -13.27
CA ALA A 3 -58.59 6.03 -14.33
C ALA A 3 -57.16 6.29 -13.83
N LYS A 4 -56.99 6.85 -12.62
CA LYS A 4 -55.65 7.10 -12.04
C LYS A 4 -54.97 5.83 -11.50
N LYS A 5 -55.74 4.75 -11.27
CA LYS A 5 -55.23 3.49 -10.71
C LYS A 5 -54.75 2.48 -11.76
N ILE A 6 -54.89 2.82 -13.06
CA ILE A 6 -54.44 1.96 -14.17
C ILE A 6 -53.07 2.41 -14.70
N GLU A 7 -52.67 3.65 -14.46
CA GLU A 7 -51.35 4.17 -14.88
C GLU A 7 -50.22 3.67 -13.96
N GLU A 8 -50.46 3.61 -12.64
CA GLU A 8 -49.50 3.06 -11.66
C GLU A 8 -49.24 1.54 -11.83
N SER A 9 -50.14 0.79 -12.49
CA SER A 9 -49.92 -0.64 -12.78
C SER A 9 -49.12 -0.90 -14.05
N ASN A 10 -48.88 0.11 -14.90
CA ASN A 10 -48.14 -0.05 -16.16
C ASN A 10 -46.63 0.24 -16.00
N GLU A 11 -46.23 1.03 -14.99
CA GLU A 11 -44.82 1.24 -14.63
C GLU A 11 -44.21 0.01 -13.93
N ALA A 12 -44.95 -0.65 -13.03
CA ALA A 12 -44.52 -1.90 -12.41
C ALA A 12 -44.25 -3.05 -13.41
N GLY A 13 -44.92 -3.04 -14.56
CA GLY A 13 -44.66 -3.98 -15.67
C GLY A 13 -43.40 -3.66 -16.48
N SER A 14 -42.94 -2.40 -16.45
CA SER A 14 -41.70 -1.96 -17.11
C SER A 14 -40.45 -2.36 -16.29
N ILE A 15 -40.54 -2.28 -14.96
CA ILE A 15 -39.47 -2.63 -14.01
C ILE A 15 -39.10 -4.12 -14.11
N LEU A 16 -40.11 -5.01 -14.12
CA LEU A 16 -39.91 -6.44 -14.36
C LEU A 16 -39.40 -6.74 -15.77
N GLY A 17 -39.72 -5.91 -16.76
CA GLY A 17 -39.27 -6.06 -18.14
C GLY A 17 -37.80 -5.67 -18.36
N ALA A 18 -37.31 -4.64 -17.66
CA ALA A 18 -35.90 -4.23 -17.69
C ALA A 18 -35.02 -5.24 -16.95
N ALA A 19 -35.42 -5.65 -15.74
CA ALA A 19 -34.74 -6.70 -14.98
C ALA A 19 -34.73 -8.04 -15.74
N ALA A 20 -35.83 -8.42 -16.41
CA ALA A 20 -35.88 -9.64 -17.23
C ALA A 20 -35.01 -9.57 -18.51
N ARG A 21 -34.79 -8.37 -19.08
CA ARG A 21 -33.87 -8.20 -20.23
C ARG A 21 -32.40 -8.29 -19.83
N LEU A 22 -32.04 -7.83 -18.63
CA LEU A 22 -30.70 -8.00 -18.07
C LEU A 22 -30.46 -9.45 -17.56
N MET A 23 -31.47 -10.08 -16.96
CA MET A 23 -31.40 -11.50 -16.55
C MET A 23 -31.28 -12.48 -17.73
N GLY A 24 -31.63 -12.08 -18.96
CA GLY A 24 -31.43 -12.90 -20.16
C GLY A 24 -29.98 -13.02 -20.64
N ALA A 25 -29.05 -12.23 -20.09
CA ALA A 25 -27.63 -12.22 -20.46
C ALA A 25 -26.67 -12.65 -19.34
N VAL A 26 -27.15 -12.82 -18.09
CA VAL A 26 -26.31 -13.10 -16.92
C VAL A 26 -26.88 -14.29 -16.13
N THR A 27 -27.00 -15.45 -16.77
CA THR A 27 -27.30 -16.71 -16.07
C THR A 27 -26.42 -17.85 -16.55
N GLU A 28 -25.11 -17.66 -16.50
CA GLU A 28 -24.20 -18.76 -16.24
C GLU A 28 -23.55 -18.49 -14.89
N ARG A 29 -24.24 -18.89 -13.82
CA ARG A 29 -23.67 -18.90 -12.47
C ARG A 29 -22.50 -19.88 -12.51
N PRO A 30 -21.23 -19.44 -12.40
CA PRO A 30 -20.10 -20.33 -12.59
C PRO A 30 -20.03 -21.29 -11.40
N HIS A 31 -20.59 -22.49 -11.59
CA HIS A 31 -20.47 -23.61 -10.65
C HIS A 31 -19.34 -24.52 -11.12
N GLY A 32 -18.10 -24.14 -10.82
CA GLY A 32 -16.94 -25.00 -11.03
C GLY A 32 -15.65 -24.26 -10.65
N ASP A 33 -15.07 -24.59 -9.50
CA ASP A 33 -13.76 -24.14 -8.96
C ASP A 33 -13.48 -22.62 -8.82
N THR A 34 -14.24 -21.74 -9.45
CA THR A 34 -14.11 -20.27 -9.35
C THR A 34 -14.58 -19.70 -8.02
N ALA A 35 -15.34 -20.45 -7.22
CA ALA A 35 -15.85 -20.02 -5.91
C ALA A 35 -14.73 -19.74 -4.89
N ASN A 36 -13.50 -20.21 -5.15
CA ASN A 36 -12.32 -19.95 -4.32
C ASN A 36 -11.28 -19.08 -5.05
N ASP A 37 -11.66 -18.40 -6.13
CA ASP A 37 -10.79 -17.49 -6.85
C ASP A 37 -11.06 -16.03 -6.48
N LEU A 38 -10.12 -15.44 -5.73
CA LEU A 38 -10.24 -14.07 -5.26
C LEU A 38 -10.26 -13.06 -6.41
N LEU A 39 -9.49 -13.29 -7.48
CA LEU A 39 -9.49 -12.39 -8.64
C LEU A 39 -10.83 -12.46 -9.38
N ALA A 40 -11.43 -13.64 -9.50
CA ALA A 40 -12.75 -13.78 -10.10
C ALA A 40 -13.83 -13.06 -9.28
N ALA A 41 -13.77 -13.16 -7.95
CA ALA A 41 -14.70 -12.44 -7.06
C ALA A 41 -14.55 -10.92 -7.18
N ILE A 42 -13.31 -10.41 -7.20
CA ILE A 42 -13.01 -8.99 -7.40
C ILE A 42 -13.46 -8.52 -8.80
N SER A 43 -13.26 -9.31 -9.85
CA SER A 43 -13.73 -8.99 -11.21
C SER A 43 -15.24 -8.87 -11.26
N ALA A 44 -15.95 -9.84 -10.68
CA ALA A 44 -17.41 -9.83 -10.63
C ALA A 44 -17.96 -8.61 -9.88
N TYR A 45 -17.29 -8.16 -8.84
CA TYR A 45 -17.64 -6.92 -8.14
C TYR A 45 -17.49 -5.69 -9.05
N TYR A 46 -16.37 -5.53 -9.74
CA TYR A 46 -16.17 -4.40 -10.66
C TYR A 46 -17.14 -4.43 -11.84
N GLU A 47 -17.41 -5.60 -12.42
CA GLU A 47 -18.40 -5.79 -13.48
C GLU A 47 -19.82 -5.43 -13.00
N GLY A 48 -20.18 -5.84 -11.78
CA GLY A 48 -21.45 -5.46 -11.15
C GLY A 48 -21.57 -3.96 -10.94
N MET A 49 -20.51 -3.31 -10.43
CA MET A 49 -20.46 -1.85 -10.24
C MET A 49 -20.56 -1.11 -11.58
N GLU A 50 -19.89 -1.58 -12.63
CA GLU A 50 -19.98 -1.00 -13.96
C GLU A 50 -21.40 -1.14 -14.52
N ALA A 51 -22.01 -2.32 -14.42
CA ALA A 51 -23.38 -2.57 -14.87
C ALA A 51 -24.40 -1.69 -14.13
N PHE A 52 -24.21 -1.48 -12.82
CA PHE A 52 -25.03 -0.55 -12.04
C PHE A 52 -24.89 0.90 -12.53
N ASN A 53 -23.66 1.38 -12.70
CA ASN A 53 -23.35 2.76 -13.09
C ASN A 53 -23.74 3.12 -14.53
N GLN A 54 -24.04 2.15 -15.40
CA GLN A 54 -24.52 2.40 -16.76
C GLN A 54 -26.00 2.84 -16.83
N ASN A 55 -26.72 2.88 -15.71
CA ASN A 55 -28.14 3.22 -15.66
C ASN A 55 -28.37 4.57 -14.96
N ASP A 56 -29.06 5.49 -15.62
CA ASP A 56 -29.47 6.79 -15.07
C ASP A 56 -30.81 6.69 -14.32
N LEU A 57 -30.86 5.88 -13.26
CA LEU A 57 -32.07 5.71 -12.45
C LEU A 57 -32.26 6.89 -11.47
N ILE A 58 -33.50 7.35 -11.33
CA ILE A 58 -33.86 8.48 -10.45
C ILE A 58 -34.72 7.99 -9.26
N ASP A 59 -35.41 6.86 -9.42
CA ASP A 59 -36.28 6.29 -8.39
C ASP A 59 -35.51 5.36 -7.46
N ASN A 60 -35.69 5.54 -6.14
CA ASN A 60 -34.97 4.78 -5.12
C ASN A 60 -35.28 3.28 -5.15
N ASP A 61 -36.52 2.88 -5.47
CA ASP A 61 -36.91 1.48 -5.50
C ASP A 61 -36.28 0.79 -6.72
N GLU A 62 -36.17 1.50 -7.85
CA GLU A 62 -35.46 1.02 -9.03
C GLU A 62 -33.95 0.90 -8.79
N ILE A 63 -33.34 1.88 -8.10
CA ILE A 63 -31.93 1.84 -7.71
C ILE A 63 -31.64 0.61 -6.84
N GLN A 64 -32.46 0.36 -5.82
CA GLN A 64 -32.27 -0.79 -4.94
C GLN A 64 -32.48 -2.12 -5.68
N ALA A 65 -33.49 -2.21 -6.55
CA ALA A 65 -33.73 -3.40 -7.33
C ALA A 65 -32.57 -3.70 -8.31
N LEU A 66 -31.95 -2.67 -8.89
CA LEU A 66 -30.79 -2.83 -9.76
C LEU A 66 -29.54 -3.23 -8.96
N ALA A 67 -29.30 -2.62 -7.80
CA ALA A 67 -28.17 -2.98 -6.91
C ALA A 67 -28.22 -4.47 -6.54
N ALA A 68 -29.40 -4.96 -6.12
CA ALA A 68 -29.65 -6.34 -5.71
C ALA A 68 -29.34 -7.40 -6.77
N VAL A 69 -29.31 -7.03 -8.06
CA VAL A 69 -28.99 -7.95 -9.16
C VAL A 69 -27.64 -7.68 -9.82
N THR A 70 -26.97 -6.59 -9.47
CA THR A 70 -25.69 -6.18 -10.08
C THR A 70 -24.53 -6.38 -9.12
N TYR A 71 -24.25 -5.40 -8.25
CA TYR A 71 -23.06 -5.39 -7.41
C TYR A 71 -23.29 -5.90 -5.99
N GLU A 72 -24.53 -5.95 -5.47
CA GLU A 72 -24.77 -6.47 -4.11
C GLU A 72 -24.32 -7.93 -3.94
N PRO A 73 -24.68 -8.88 -4.84
CA PRO A 73 -24.23 -10.26 -4.70
C PRO A 73 -22.70 -10.47 -4.68
N PRO A 74 -21.89 -9.88 -5.59
CA PRO A 74 -20.44 -10.00 -5.49
C PRO A 74 -19.86 -9.24 -4.29
N THR A 75 -20.51 -8.15 -3.83
CA THR A 75 -20.12 -7.47 -2.59
C THR A 75 -20.29 -8.39 -1.38
N GLU A 76 -21.45 -9.06 -1.23
CA GLU A 76 -21.69 -10.04 -0.16
C GLU A 76 -20.66 -11.18 -0.19
N ALA A 77 -20.28 -11.65 -1.39
CA ALA A 77 -19.27 -12.68 -1.54
C ALA A 77 -17.89 -12.23 -1.04
N LEU A 78 -17.51 -10.97 -1.28
CA LEU A 78 -16.26 -10.38 -0.80
C LEU A 78 -16.31 -10.07 0.71
N GLN A 79 -17.46 -9.62 1.23
CA GLN A 79 -17.67 -9.41 2.67
C GLN A 79 -17.50 -10.70 3.48
N GLN A 80 -17.94 -11.83 2.93
CA GLN A 80 -17.84 -13.15 3.55
C GLN A 80 -16.52 -13.87 3.23
N TRP A 81 -15.59 -13.22 2.52
CA TRP A 81 -14.34 -13.83 2.09
C TRP A 81 -13.44 -14.14 3.28
N SER A 82 -13.08 -15.41 3.43
CA SER A 82 -12.27 -15.89 4.56
C SER A 82 -11.03 -16.67 4.14
N VAL A 83 -10.86 -16.90 2.84
CA VAL A 83 -9.74 -17.67 2.29
C VAL A 83 -8.55 -16.74 2.02
N PRO A 84 -7.31 -17.09 2.42
CA PRO A 84 -6.12 -16.33 2.07
C PRO A 84 -5.97 -16.15 0.55
N ALA A 85 -5.36 -15.04 0.12
CA ALA A 85 -4.90 -14.92 -1.25
C ALA A 85 -3.90 -16.06 -1.58
N ARG A 86 -4.06 -16.68 -2.74
CA ARG A 86 -3.29 -17.86 -3.16
C ARG A 86 -1.94 -17.50 -3.75
N ASN A 87 -1.83 -16.30 -4.31
CA ASN A 87 -0.65 -15.79 -4.99
C ASN A 87 -0.49 -14.27 -4.78
N HIS A 88 0.61 -13.73 -5.28
CA HIS A 88 0.95 -12.32 -5.08
C HIS A 88 0.00 -11.37 -5.82
N GLU A 89 -0.47 -11.78 -6.99
CA GLU A 89 -1.41 -11.02 -7.79
C GLU A 89 -2.76 -10.87 -7.07
N GLU A 90 -3.30 -11.96 -6.51
CA GLU A 90 -4.49 -11.96 -5.66
C GLU A 90 -4.33 -11.06 -4.43
N ALA A 91 -3.18 -11.14 -3.74
CA ALA A 91 -2.92 -10.34 -2.55
C ALA A 91 -2.85 -8.82 -2.86
N VAL A 92 -2.19 -8.45 -3.95
CA VAL A 92 -2.12 -7.06 -4.40
C VAL A 92 -3.48 -6.56 -4.88
N ALA A 93 -4.24 -7.38 -5.60
CA ALA A 93 -5.60 -7.03 -6.04
C ALA A 93 -6.54 -6.79 -4.84
N ALA A 94 -6.46 -7.62 -3.81
CA ALA A 94 -7.22 -7.45 -2.57
C ALA A 94 -6.87 -6.13 -1.87
N LEU A 95 -5.57 -5.82 -1.71
CA LEU A 95 -5.15 -4.54 -1.10
C LEU A 95 -5.62 -3.33 -1.93
N ARG A 96 -5.55 -3.40 -3.26
CA ARG A 96 -6.04 -2.32 -4.14
C ARG A 96 -7.53 -2.09 -3.96
N LEU A 97 -8.33 -3.16 -3.93
CA LEU A 97 -9.76 -3.04 -3.69
C LEU A 97 -10.04 -2.42 -2.31
N ALA A 98 -9.33 -2.88 -1.27
CA ALA A 98 -9.47 -2.34 0.08
C ALA A 98 -9.17 -0.82 0.14
N THR A 99 -8.13 -0.35 -0.54
CA THR A 99 -7.82 1.08 -0.63
C THR A 99 -8.94 1.86 -1.34
N VAL A 100 -9.41 1.37 -2.49
CA VAL A 100 -10.47 2.04 -3.27
C VAL A 100 -11.77 2.17 -2.46
N GLU A 101 -12.18 1.12 -1.73
CA GLU A 101 -13.41 1.16 -0.95
C GLU A 101 -13.26 1.99 0.34
N LEU A 102 -12.09 1.97 0.96
CA LEU A 102 -11.78 2.87 2.07
C LEU A 102 -11.90 4.34 1.66
N ASP A 103 -11.38 4.71 0.48
CA ASP A 103 -11.49 6.07 -0.06
C ASP A 103 -12.93 6.47 -0.40
N ARG A 104 -13.79 5.48 -0.73
CA ARG A 104 -15.23 5.67 -0.94
C ARG A 104 -16.03 5.73 0.36
N GLY A 105 -15.43 5.36 1.48
CA GLY A 105 -16.09 5.28 2.79
C GLY A 105 -16.94 4.03 3.00
N ASP A 106 -16.77 2.99 2.18
CA ASP A 106 -17.36 1.67 2.39
C ASP A 106 -16.32 0.76 3.07
N ASP A 107 -16.53 0.45 4.33
CA ASP A 107 -15.62 -0.38 5.13
C ASP A 107 -15.93 -1.89 5.04
N SER A 108 -17.04 -2.26 4.41
CA SER A 108 -17.60 -3.62 4.52
C SER A 108 -16.73 -4.71 3.89
N VAL A 109 -16.00 -4.37 2.81
CA VAL A 109 -15.08 -5.30 2.13
C VAL A 109 -13.61 -5.08 2.50
N VAL A 110 -13.28 -4.00 3.22
CA VAL A 110 -11.90 -3.62 3.55
C VAL A 110 -11.24 -4.68 4.44
N GLU A 111 -11.88 -5.05 5.55
CA GLU A 111 -11.31 -6.02 6.50
C GLU A 111 -11.07 -7.42 5.86
N PRO A 112 -12.04 -8.04 5.15
CA PRO A 112 -11.81 -9.31 4.47
C PRO A 112 -10.66 -9.29 3.46
N MET A 113 -10.55 -8.23 2.66
CA MET A 113 -9.50 -8.10 1.63
C MET A 113 -8.11 -7.92 2.26
N VAL A 114 -8.01 -7.09 3.29
CA VAL A 114 -6.77 -6.90 4.05
C VAL A 114 -6.34 -8.20 4.72
N LYS A 115 -7.27 -8.96 5.33
CA LYS A 115 -6.97 -10.28 5.90
C LYS A 115 -6.50 -11.28 4.86
N ALA A 116 -7.16 -11.34 3.70
CA ALA A 116 -6.78 -12.25 2.62
C ALA A 116 -5.34 -11.99 2.14
N ALA A 117 -4.97 -10.71 1.99
CA ALA A 117 -3.61 -10.30 1.63
C ALA A 117 -2.59 -10.58 2.75
N PHE A 118 -2.90 -10.25 4.00
CA PHE A 118 -1.97 -10.49 5.12
C PHE A 118 -1.66 -11.96 5.30
N HIS A 119 -2.66 -12.84 5.26
CA HIS A 119 -2.42 -14.28 5.38
C HIS A 119 -1.48 -14.83 4.30
N PHE A 120 -1.54 -14.29 3.08
CA PHE A 120 -0.60 -14.64 2.03
C PHE A 120 0.84 -14.21 2.35
N PHE A 121 1.03 -12.98 2.83
CA PHE A 121 2.35 -12.46 3.17
C PHE A 121 2.94 -13.12 4.42
N ASP A 122 2.14 -13.37 5.45
CA ASP A 122 2.55 -14.09 6.65
C ASP A 122 2.92 -15.55 6.34
N GLY A 123 2.14 -16.22 5.48
CA GLY A 123 2.43 -17.57 5.01
C GLY A 123 3.78 -17.64 4.27
N LYS A 124 4.11 -16.61 3.48
CA LYS A 124 5.42 -16.49 2.84
C LYS A 124 6.55 -16.26 3.83
N GLN A 125 6.35 -15.42 4.85
CA GLN A 125 7.36 -15.21 5.89
C GLN A 125 7.61 -16.50 6.67
N ALA A 126 6.56 -17.24 7.04
CA ALA A 126 6.70 -18.52 7.72
C ALA A 126 7.41 -19.57 6.85
N ALA A 127 7.10 -19.64 5.55
CA ALA A 127 7.79 -20.53 4.61
C ALA A 127 9.27 -20.14 4.40
N GLN A 128 9.58 -18.84 4.37
CA GLN A 128 10.95 -18.33 4.31
C GLN A 128 11.75 -18.63 5.59
N GLN A 129 11.10 -18.57 6.76
CA GLN A 129 11.71 -18.93 8.04
C GLN A 129 11.96 -20.43 8.20
N GLN A 130 11.16 -21.29 7.56
CA GLN A 130 11.30 -22.76 7.60
C GLN A 130 12.25 -23.32 6.54
N ALA A 131 12.59 -22.55 5.50
CA ALA A 131 13.63 -22.96 4.57
C ALA A 131 14.95 -23.09 5.35
N PRO A 132 15.64 -24.25 5.30
CA PRO A 132 16.91 -24.44 6.00
C PRO A 132 17.85 -23.33 5.55
N SER A 133 18.11 -22.45 6.49
CA SER A 133 18.84 -21.21 6.33
C SER A 133 20.30 -21.50 6.04
N ILE A 134 20.62 -21.90 4.82
CA ILE A 134 22.02 -21.94 4.34
C ILE A 134 22.55 -20.50 4.18
N LEU A 135 21.65 -19.49 4.21
CA LEU A 135 21.95 -18.07 4.15
C LEU A 135 21.08 -17.24 5.12
N SER A 136 20.80 -17.72 6.35
CA SER A 136 20.39 -16.77 7.41
C SER A 136 21.63 -15.97 7.77
N LEU A 137 21.87 -14.92 6.98
CA LEU A 137 22.64 -13.80 7.45
C LEU A 137 21.77 -13.16 8.52
N GLU A 138 22.13 -13.37 9.78
CA GLU A 138 21.63 -12.50 10.83
C GLU A 138 21.77 -11.05 10.33
N PRO A 139 20.74 -10.21 10.52
CA PRO A 139 20.82 -8.82 10.13
C PRO A 139 22.10 -8.25 10.72
N SER A 140 22.95 -7.69 9.86
CA SER A 140 24.22 -7.11 10.30
C SER A 140 23.92 -6.08 11.39
N ALA A 141 24.77 -5.97 12.42
CA ALA A 141 24.56 -5.01 13.51
C ALA A 141 24.26 -3.57 13.01
N ASP A 142 24.83 -3.18 11.87
CA ASP A 142 24.58 -1.91 11.20
C ASP A 142 23.13 -1.73 10.71
N PHE A 143 22.48 -2.82 10.29
CA PHE A 143 21.10 -2.84 9.82
C PHE A 143 20.12 -2.74 11.00
N ASP A 144 20.34 -3.52 12.06
CA ASP A 144 19.57 -3.40 13.30
C ASP A 144 19.71 -2.01 13.94
N PHE A 145 20.91 -1.44 13.88
CA PHE A 145 21.14 -0.06 14.29
C PHE A 145 20.35 0.93 13.43
N ALA A 146 20.37 0.78 12.10
CA ALA A 146 19.64 1.65 11.19
C ALA A 146 18.12 1.62 11.44
N LEU A 147 17.53 0.43 11.64
CA LEU A 147 16.10 0.29 11.94
C LEU A 147 15.72 0.95 13.28
N LYS A 148 16.55 0.76 14.32
CA LYS A 148 16.33 1.42 15.62
C LYS A 148 16.50 2.94 15.52
N ALA A 149 17.46 3.40 14.73
CA ALA A 149 17.68 4.82 14.48
C ALA A 149 16.49 5.44 13.74
N LEU A 150 15.94 4.77 12.73
CA LEU A 150 14.73 5.20 12.02
C LEU A 150 13.55 5.39 12.97
N SER A 151 13.22 4.36 13.74
CA SER A 151 12.11 4.43 14.72
C SER A 151 12.30 5.57 15.73
N TYR A 152 13.54 5.81 16.19
CA TYR A 152 13.84 6.93 17.07
C TYR A 152 13.63 8.29 16.38
N LEU A 153 14.11 8.44 15.14
CA LEU A 153 14.02 9.68 14.39
C LEU A 153 12.57 10.03 14.03
N GLU A 154 11.76 9.05 13.63
CA GLU A 154 10.34 9.23 13.37
C GLU A 154 9.62 9.73 14.63
N THR A 155 9.84 9.06 15.76
CA THR A 155 9.27 9.50 17.05
C THR A 155 9.65 10.94 17.37
N ARG A 156 10.93 11.30 17.19
CA ARG A 156 11.41 12.67 17.46
C ARG A 156 10.86 13.70 16.48
N LYS A 157 10.70 13.32 15.22
CA LYS A 157 10.11 14.16 14.18
C LYS A 157 8.65 14.49 14.55
N ASP A 158 7.88 13.49 14.96
CA ASP A 158 6.47 13.66 15.34
C ASP A 158 6.34 14.53 16.61
N GLU A 159 7.23 14.35 17.59
CA GLU A 159 7.29 15.22 18.78
C GLU A 159 7.60 16.69 18.41
N ALA A 160 8.54 16.92 17.50
CA ALA A 160 8.89 18.26 17.04
C ALA A 160 7.73 18.91 16.26
N TRP A 161 7.09 18.14 15.37
CA TRP A 161 5.93 18.58 14.61
C TRP A 161 4.75 18.95 15.52
N SER A 162 4.43 18.09 16.49
CA SER A 162 3.38 18.36 17.48
C SER A 162 3.62 19.66 18.23
N GLN A 163 4.86 19.96 18.60
CA GLN A 163 5.21 21.23 19.22
C GLN A 163 5.02 22.41 18.24
N ILE A 164 5.46 22.29 16.99
CA ILE A 164 5.25 23.32 15.94
C ILE A 164 3.75 23.64 15.81
N CYS A 165 2.88 22.63 15.72
CA CYS A 165 1.44 22.83 15.62
C CYS A 165 0.86 23.60 16.83
N VAL A 166 1.40 23.45 18.04
CA VAL A 166 0.98 24.28 19.19
C VAL A 166 1.28 25.76 18.95
N TYR A 167 2.44 26.09 18.37
CA TYR A 167 2.79 27.48 18.05
C TYR A 167 1.94 28.03 16.91
N GLU A 168 1.64 27.23 15.90
CA GLU A 168 0.74 27.61 14.79
C GLU A 168 -0.68 27.86 15.31
N ASN A 169 -1.19 27.00 16.20
CA ASN A 169 -2.48 27.20 16.85
C ASN A 169 -2.52 28.50 17.68
N GLU A 170 -1.42 28.86 18.38
CA GLU A 170 -1.33 30.15 19.07
C GLU A 170 -1.42 31.34 18.11
N CYS A 171 -0.89 31.20 16.88
CA CYS A 171 -0.99 32.21 15.83
C CYS A 171 -2.44 32.37 15.35
N HIS A 172 -3.08 31.27 14.95
CA HIS A 172 -4.40 31.31 14.29
C HIS A 172 -5.56 31.49 15.27
N ASP A 173 -5.62 30.63 16.29
CA ASP A 173 -6.80 30.49 17.16
C ASP A 173 -6.54 30.93 18.60
N GLY A 174 -5.28 31.05 18.98
CA GLY A 174 -4.86 31.34 20.35
C GLY A 174 -4.66 32.83 20.64
N ARG A 175 -3.56 33.14 21.33
CA ARG A 175 -3.29 34.48 21.87
C ARG A 175 -3.24 35.57 20.80
N PHE A 176 -2.78 35.25 19.60
CA PHE A 176 -2.51 36.24 18.56
C PHE A 176 -3.69 36.45 17.60
N ARG A 177 -4.64 35.50 17.53
CA ARG A 177 -5.88 35.62 16.72
C ARG A 177 -5.63 36.11 15.28
N GLY A 178 -4.58 35.62 14.64
CA GLY A 178 -4.16 36.01 13.30
C GLY A 178 -3.21 37.21 13.22
N ASP A 179 -2.80 37.82 14.34
CA ASP A 179 -1.72 38.82 14.37
C ASP A 179 -0.34 38.17 14.14
N PHE A 180 0.00 37.98 12.87
CA PHE A 180 1.20 37.28 12.44
C PHE A 180 2.49 37.99 12.87
N GLU A 181 2.53 39.33 12.87
CA GLU A 181 3.74 40.07 13.26
C GLU A 181 3.96 40.00 14.78
N GLY A 182 2.90 40.12 15.57
CA GLY A 182 2.95 39.92 17.02
C GLY A 182 3.38 38.50 17.39
N TRP A 183 2.83 37.50 16.70
CA TRP A 183 3.22 36.09 16.87
C TRP A 183 4.69 35.87 16.50
N LYS A 184 5.14 36.39 15.36
CA LYS A 184 6.52 36.23 14.87
C LYS A 184 7.54 36.84 15.83
N GLU A 185 7.25 38.00 16.40
CA GLU A 185 8.13 38.62 17.40
C GLU A 185 8.17 37.81 18.70
N TRP A 186 7.03 37.30 19.16
CA TRP A 186 6.98 36.40 20.31
C TRP A 186 7.76 35.09 20.05
N ALA A 187 7.57 34.48 18.89
CA ALA A 187 8.22 33.22 18.50
C ALA A 187 9.76 33.32 18.47
N LYS A 188 10.34 34.50 18.19
CA LYS A 188 11.79 34.71 18.29
C LYS A 188 12.34 34.47 19.70
N SER A 189 11.51 34.66 20.72
CA SER A 189 11.88 34.44 22.12
C SER A 189 11.59 33.01 22.62
N THR A 190 11.04 32.16 21.76
CA THR A 190 10.71 30.76 22.07
C THR A 190 11.61 29.79 21.29
N PRO A 191 11.57 28.48 21.60
CA PRO A 191 12.26 27.47 20.80
C PRO A 191 11.73 27.29 19.37
N HIS A 192 10.62 27.93 18.97
CA HIS A 192 9.94 27.67 17.69
C HIS A 192 10.85 27.70 16.45
N PRO A 193 11.75 28.70 16.26
CA PRO A 193 12.65 28.71 15.09
C PRO A 193 13.60 27.50 15.05
N PHE A 194 13.96 26.96 16.21
CA PHE A 194 14.82 25.77 16.30
C PHE A 194 14.04 24.48 16.10
N LEU A 195 12.75 24.44 16.46
CA LEU A 195 11.90 23.27 16.25
C LEU A 195 11.68 22.98 14.78
N GLN A 196 11.43 24.02 13.96
CA GLN A 196 11.32 23.87 12.51
C GLN A 196 12.61 23.26 11.92
N TRP A 197 13.76 23.84 12.26
CA TRP A 197 15.05 23.34 11.80
C TRP A 197 15.34 21.91 12.30
N GLN A 198 14.96 21.58 13.54
CA GLN A 198 15.08 20.22 14.07
C GLN A 198 14.20 19.24 13.30
N TYR A 199 12.95 19.58 13.05
CA TYR A 199 12.02 18.75 12.27
C TYR A 199 12.58 18.45 10.87
N GLU A 200 13.03 19.49 10.16
CA GLU A 200 13.64 19.35 8.82
C GLU A 200 14.88 18.45 8.86
N THR A 201 15.80 18.69 9.81
CA THR A 201 17.03 17.90 9.96
C THR A 201 16.74 16.43 10.30
N LEU A 202 15.76 16.17 11.18
CA LEU A 202 15.34 14.82 11.56
C LEU A 202 14.70 14.10 10.36
N SER A 203 13.91 14.82 9.57
CA SER A 203 13.26 14.30 8.36
C SER A 203 14.30 13.92 7.29
N ASP A 204 15.27 14.80 7.03
CA ASP A 204 16.37 14.52 6.09
C ASP A 204 17.18 13.28 6.52
N LEU A 205 17.46 13.16 7.81
CA LEU A 205 18.20 12.01 8.34
C LEU A 205 17.40 10.71 8.26
N ALA A 206 16.10 10.75 8.53
CA ALA A 206 15.20 9.61 8.38
C ALA A 206 15.17 9.15 6.92
N ILE A 207 14.96 10.07 5.96
CA ILE A 207 14.96 9.77 4.51
C ILE A 207 16.30 9.14 4.08
N ALA A 208 17.43 9.65 4.58
CA ALA A 208 18.75 9.09 4.25
C ALA A 208 18.92 7.65 4.80
N LEU A 209 18.43 7.38 6.01
CA LEU A 209 18.46 6.05 6.62
C LEU A 209 17.50 5.08 5.94
N GLU A 210 16.31 5.52 5.52
CA GLU A 210 15.38 4.73 4.72
C GLU A 210 16.02 4.31 3.41
N LYS A 211 16.67 5.25 2.70
CA LYS A 211 17.44 4.97 1.48
C LYS A 211 18.53 3.92 1.74
N PHE A 212 19.23 3.99 2.88
CA PHE A 212 20.23 3.00 3.28
C PHE A 212 19.62 1.62 3.54
N VAL A 213 18.54 1.54 4.33
CA VAL A 213 17.82 0.29 4.64
C VAL A 213 17.30 -0.35 3.36
N CYS A 214 16.66 0.44 2.49
CA CYS A 214 16.15 0.01 1.20
C CYS A 214 17.26 -0.57 0.31
N ALA A 215 18.41 0.11 0.20
CA ALA A 215 19.57 -0.38 -0.52
C ALA A 215 20.12 -1.68 0.06
N ARG A 216 20.05 -1.86 1.39
CA ARG A 216 20.59 -3.04 2.06
C ARG A 216 19.70 -4.26 1.94
N GLU A 217 18.39 -4.09 2.01
CA GLU A 217 17.41 -5.16 1.81
C GLU A 217 17.29 -5.61 0.36
N SER A 218 17.76 -4.77 -0.58
CA SER A 218 17.63 -5.07 -2.00
C SER A 218 18.53 -6.24 -2.39
N GLN A 219 17.92 -7.30 -2.94
CA GLN A 219 18.65 -8.50 -3.35
C GLN A 219 19.38 -8.30 -4.68
N SER A 220 18.97 -7.30 -5.45
CA SER A 220 19.56 -6.94 -6.74
C SER A 220 19.46 -5.42 -6.98
N VAL A 221 20.21 -4.93 -7.96
CA VAL A 221 20.11 -3.53 -8.41
C VAL A 221 18.72 -3.24 -8.99
N GLY A 222 18.10 -4.20 -9.69
CA GLY A 222 16.75 -4.05 -10.23
C GLY A 222 15.69 -3.93 -9.13
N ASP A 223 15.83 -4.70 -8.05
CA ASP A 223 14.97 -4.62 -6.85
C ASP A 223 15.09 -3.26 -6.17
N LEU A 224 16.32 -2.75 -6.02
CA LEU A 224 16.55 -1.40 -5.50
C LEU A 224 15.89 -0.31 -6.36
N VAL A 225 16.10 -0.37 -7.68
CA VAL A 225 15.52 0.61 -8.61
C VAL A 225 13.99 0.58 -8.54
N ALA A 226 13.38 -0.61 -8.47
CA ALA A 226 11.93 -0.76 -8.33
C ALA A 226 11.42 -0.17 -7.00
N LYS A 227 12.09 -0.43 -5.87
CA LYS A 227 11.74 0.14 -4.56
C LYS A 227 11.89 1.66 -4.53
N MET A 228 12.95 2.19 -5.15
CA MET A 228 13.11 3.64 -5.29
C MET A 228 11.99 4.25 -6.15
N GLN A 229 11.64 3.63 -7.28
CA GLN A 229 10.52 4.09 -8.11
C GLN A 229 9.19 4.09 -7.35
N LEU A 230 8.93 3.08 -6.53
CA LEU A 230 7.75 3.04 -5.66
C LEU A 230 7.74 4.20 -4.66
N ASN A 231 8.86 4.46 -3.97
CA ASN A 231 8.96 5.61 -3.07
C ASN A 231 8.75 6.95 -3.79
N ALA A 232 9.25 7.09 -5.01
CA ALA A 232 9.03 8.27 -5.85
C ALA A 232 7.55 8.51 -6.14
N LEU A 233 6.82 7.43 -6.42
CA LEU A 233 5.39 7.48 -6.73
C LEU A 233 4.57 7.82 -5.48
N TRP A 234 4.95 7.33 -4.30
CA TRP A 234 4.27 7.65 -3.04
C TRP A 234 4.47 9.11 -2.63
N ILE A 235 5.68 9.64 -2.77
CA ILE A 235 5.95 11.07 -2.51
C ILE A 235 5.14 11.97 -3.44
N ARG A 236 4.88 11.53 -4.68
CA ARG A 236 4.09 12.27 -5.66
C ARG A 236 2.61 12.34 -5.31
N ASP A 237 2.06 11.32 -4.66
CA ASP A 237 0.64 11.25 -4.32
C ASP A 237 0.28 12.16 -3.14
N ASP A 238 1.19 12.26 -2.16
CA ASP A 238 0.99 13.06 -0.94
C ASP A 238 1.13 14.58 -1.18
N MET A 239 2.00 14.99 -2.12
CA MET A 239 2.34 16.41 -2.35
C MET A 239 1.73 17.02 -3.63
N GLY A 240 1.08 16.22 -4.49
CA GLY A 240 0.45 16.67 -5.74
C GLY A 240 1.40 17.23 -6.82
N GLU A 241 2.64 17.57 -6.47
CA GLU A 241 3.69 18.02 -7.37
C GLU A 241 4.75 16.92 -7.59
N VAL A 242 5.15 16.77 -8.85
CA VAL A 242 6.29 15.92 -9.21
C VAL A 242 7.56 16.63 -8.73
N ILE A 243 8.32 16.03 -7.82
CA ILE A 243 9.70 16.46 -7.56
C ILE A 243 10.49 16.21 -8.85
N GLU A 244 10.64 17.24 -9.69
CA GLU A 244 11.30 17.15 -11.01
C GLU A 244 12.75 16.61 -10.92
N ASN A 245 13.37 16.67 -9.73
CA ASN A 245 14.75 16.24 -9.50
C ASN A 245 14.92 14.80 -8.99
N TYR A 246 13.85 14.01 -8.85
CA TYR A 246 13.94 12.65 -8.28
C TYR A 246 14.87 11.72 -9.07
N SER A 247 14.92 11.87 -10.40
CA SER A 247 15.79 11.08 -11.27
C SER A 247 17.27 11.38 -11.03
N GLU A 248 17.62 12.64 -10.78
CA GLU A 248 19.00 13.06 -10.52
C GLU A 248 19.47 12.58 -9.14
N GLU A 249 18.62 12.71 -8.12
CA GLU A 249 18.89 12.16 -6.78
C GLU A 249 19.03 10.64 -6.78
N SER A 250 18.20 9.95 -7.56
CA SER A 250 18.29 8.50 -7.73
C SER A 250 19.61 8.08 -8.39
N CYS A 251 20.04 8.81 -9.41
CA CYS A 251 21.34 8.60 -10.05
C CYS A 251 22.51 8.89 -9.09
N LEU A 252 22.41 9.93 -8.25
CA LEU A 252 23.42 10.25 -7.24
C LEU A 252 23.50 9.16 -6.15
N LEU A 253 22.37 8.62 -5.71
CA LEU A 253 22.32 7.51 -4.77
C LEU A 253 22.95 6.25 -5.38
N ILE A 254 22.57 5.88 -6.61
CA ILE A 254 23.16 4.73 -7.30
C ILE A 254 24.68 4.89 -7.44
N LYS A 255 25.14 6.10 -7.78
CA LYS A 255 26.58 6.41 -7.86
C LYS A 255 27.28 6.31 -6.51
N SER A 256 26.63 6.70 -5.41
CA SER A 256 27.24 6.67 -4.07
C SER A 256 27.32 5.26 -3.49
N ILE A 257 26.36 4.39 -3.81
CA ILE A 257 26.33 2.99 -3.33
C ILE A 257 27.11 2.02 -4.21
N LEU A 258 27.34 2.34 -5.50
CA LEU A 258 28.06 1.47 -6.45
C LEU A 258 29.40 0.95 -5.90
N PRO A 259 30.29 1.81 -5.34
CA PRO A 259 31.59 1.37 -4.83
C PRO A 259 31.49 0.43 -3.63
N LEU A 260 30.36 0.46 -2.91
CA LEU A 260 30.10 -0.42 -1.78
C LEU A 260 29.59 -1.78 -2.27
N VAL A 261 28.70 -1.78 -3.27
CA VAL A 261 28.23 -2.99 -3.96
C VAL A 261 29.39 -3.74 -4.60
N GLU A 262 30.28 -3.04 -5.31
CA GLU A 262 31.48 -3.61 -5.93
C GLU A 262 32.41 -4.27 -4.89
N ARG A 263 32.63 -3.62 -3.75
CA ARG A 263 33.42 -4.19 -2.64
C ARG A 263 32.78 -5.43 -2.05
N LEU A 264 31.46 -5.42 -1.83
CA LEU A 264 30.73 -6.58 -1.31
C LEU A 264 30.76 -7.77 -2.29
N THR A 265 30.63 -7.52 -3.59
CA THR A 265 30.73 -8.56 -4.61
C THR A 265 32.16 -9.12 -4.72
N ALA A 266 33.18 -8.27 -4.65
CA ALA A 266 34.58 -8.70 -4.63
C ALA A 266 34.88 -9.60 -3.40
N ASN A 267 34.44 -9.20 -2.21
CA ASN A 267 34.62 -9.99 -0.99
C ASN A 267 33.90 -11.35 -1.05
N LYS A 268 32.71 -11.41 -1.67
CA LYS A 268 31.98 -12.66 -1.88
C LYS A 268 32.73 -13.61 -2.82
N ALA A 269 33.32 -13.08 -3.89
CA ALA A 269 34.14 -13.86 -4.82
C ALA A 269 35.41 -14.42 -4.15
N GLU A 270 36.08 -13.63 -3.31
CA GLU A 270 37.25 -14.09 -2.54
C GLU A 270 36.90 -15.16 -1.51
N GLY A 271 35.78 -15.00 -0.79
CA GLY A 271 35.28 -16.01 0.14
C GLY A 271 34.97 -17.35 -0.54
N ALA A 272 34.32 -17.30 -1.71
CA ALA A 272 34.04 -18.49 -2.52
C ALA A 272 35.31 -19.16 -3.04
N ALA A 273 36.34 -18.38 -3.41
CA ALA A 273 37.63 -18.92 -3.83
C ALA A 273 38.39 -19.60 -2.67
N LYS A 274 38.38 -19.01 -1.46
CA LYS A 274 39.04 -19.58 -0.28
C LYS A 274 38.35 -20.84 0.27
N GLY A 275 37.03 -20.94 0.14
CA GLY A 275 36.26 -22.14 0.51
C GLY A 275 36.50 -23.36 -0.39
N ARG A 276 37.15 -23.18 -1.55
CA ARG A 276 37.43 -24.22 -2.55
C ARG A 276 38.87 -24.71 -2.49
N ALA A 277 39.47 -24.74 -1.29
CA ALA A 277 40.75 -25.42 -1.11
C ALA A 277 40.60 -26.89 -1.58
N PRO A 278 41.44 -27.35 -2.52
CA PRO A 278 41.35 -28.73 -3.00
C PRO A 278 41.56 -29.65 -1.79
N LEU A 279 40.57 -30.50 -1.52
CA LEU A 279 40.75 -31.68 -0.68
C LEU A 279 41.88 -32.49 -1.31
N THR A 280 43.10 -32.26 -0.84
CA THR A 280 44.27 -33.00 -1.27
C THR A 280 44.02 -34.45 -0.87
N ASP A 281 43.91 -35.29 -1.88
CA ASP A 281 43.66 -36.73 -1.89
C ASP A 281 44.85 -37.50 -1.26
N ALA A 282 45.12 -37.23 0.02
CA ALA A 282 46.26 -37.78 0.76
C ALA A 282 45.94 -39.12 1.45
N ALA A 283 44.80 -39.75 1.15
CA ALA A 283 44.37 -41.00 1.80
C ALA A 283 44.14 -42.14 0.79
N ARG A 284 45.12 -42.38 -0.09
CA ARG A 284 45.23 -43.65 -0.81
C ARG A 284 46.56 -44.31 -0.46
N LYS A 285 46.61 -44.98 0.69
CA LYS A 285 47.66 -45.95 0.99
C LYS A 285 47.27 -47.32 0.43
N PRO A 286 48.22 -48.07 -0.16
CA PRO A 286 48.01 -49.41 -0.71
C PRO A 286 47.74 -50.45 0.38
#